data_AF-A0A914UJ80-F1
#
_entry.id   AF-A0A914UJ80-F1
#
_cell.length_a   1.000
_cell.length_b   1.000
_cell.length_c   1.000
_cell.angle_alpha   90.00
_cell.angle_beta   90.00
_cell.angle_gamma   90.00
#
_symmetry.space_group_name_H-M   'P 1'
#
loop_
_entity.id
_entity.type
_entity.pdbx_description
1 polymer ?
#
loop_
_entity_poly.entity_id
_entity_poly.type
_entity_poly.pdbx_seq_one_letter_code
_entity_poly.pdbx_strand_id
1 'polypeptide(L)'
;MHLRGNFELAAAAGISIGALAVYELASKSSSFRRWLNDYMDPMVLIGTVGELHIHPIKSSRSHSISEAFCSEVGLRCGELRDRYFVIVNGDTKMAVTALHIPKILLIETAIKDNKLTMMAQQADPTTIDLNDVAQKANVVRVSCKGKQIEGLDCGDIAGAWLQQFLESTEPLRLLYFWPGLFSERQVVVDKNWKFNAVPYRKDEVITLFLVLGACEQNLDDRKFEAENT
;
A
#
# COMPACT_ATOMS: atom_id res chain seq x y z
N MET A 1 -10.49 -19.63 65.69
CA MET A 1 -9.90 -19.97 64.37
C MET A 1 -10.94 -20.38 63.32
N HIS A 2 -12.18 -20.74 63.67
CA HIS A 2 -13.24 -21.14 62.71
C HIS A 2 -13.95 -20.00 61.95
N LEU A 3 -13.94 -18.75 62.45
CA LEU A 3 -14.72 -17.66 61.83
C LEU A 3 -14.08 -17.05 60.57
N ARG A 4 -12.74 -17.15 60.40
CA ARG A 4 -12.04 -16.64 59.21
C ARG A 4 -12.27 -17.52 57.97
N GLY A 5 -12.33 -18.85 58.14
CA GLY A 5 -12.54 -19.78 57.02
C GLY A 5 -13.91 -19.61 56.35
N ASN A 6 -14.96 -19.34 57.12
CA ASN A 6 -16.31 -19.14 56.57
C ASN A 6 -16.44 -17.83 55.77
N PHE A 7 -15.67 -16.80 56.11
CA PHE A 7 -15.69 -15.51 55.43
C PHE A 7 -14.95 -15.57 54.07
N GLU A 8 -13.82 -16.29 54.02
CA GLU A 8 -13.08 -16.52 52.77
C GLU A 8 -13.86 -17.42 51.80
N LEU A 9 -14.52 -18.46 52.30
CA LEU A 9 -15.41 -19.31 51.49
C LEU A 9 -16.60 -18.53 50.92
N ALA A 10 -17.21 -17.65 51.71
CA ALA A 10 -18.31 -16.80 51.24
C ALA A 10 -17.85 -15.77 50.19
N ALA A 11 -16.67 -15.17 50.37
CA ALA A 11 -16.09 -14.24 49.41
C ALA A 11 -15.71 -14.94 48.09
N ALA A 12 -15.10 -16.12 48.16
CA ALA A 12 -14.76 -16.91 46.98
C ALA A 12 -16.03 -17.35 46.22
N ALA A 13 -17.07 -17.78 46.93
CA ALA A 13 -18.37 -18.11 46.32
C ALA A 13 -19.03 -16.89 45.66
N GLY A 14 -18.97 -15.72 46.29
CA GLY A 14 -19.50 -14.47 45.73
C GLY A 14 -18.78 -14.00 44.46
N ILE A 15 -17.45 -14.12 44.41
CA ILE A 15 -16.65 -13.81 43.20
C ILE A 15 -17.00 -14.76 42.06
N SER A 16 -17.19 -16.05 42.38
CA SER A 16 -17.53 -17.09 41.40
C SER A 16 -18.91 -16.85 40.76
N ILE A 17 -19.91 -16.54 41.59
CA ILE A 17 -21.28 -16.25 41.13
C ILE A 17 -21.32 -14.95 40.34
N GLY A 18 -20.59 -13.91 40.80
CA GLY A 18 -20.46 -12.64 40.09
C GLY A 18 -19.83 -12.80 38.70
N ALA A 19 -18.75 -13.57 38.59
CA ALA A 19 -18.10 -13.87 37.32
C ALA A 19 -19.01 -14.64 36.35
N LEU A 20 -19.76 -15.62 36.86
CA LEU A 20 -20.71 -16.41 36.06
C LEU A 20 -21.86 -15.55 35.53
N ALA A 21 -22.41 -14.66 36.37
CA ALA A 21 -23.48 -13.75 35.97
C ALA A 21 -23.03 -12.72 34.93
N VAL A 22 -21.81 -12.17 35.08
CA VAL A 22 -21.20 -11.27 34.09
C VAL A 22 -20.94 -12.02 32.78
N TYR A 23 -20.46 -13.26 32.83
CA TYR A 23 -20.27 -14.09 31.64
C TYR A 23 -21.59 -14.43 30.93
N GLU A 24 -22.66 -14.73 31.67
CA GLU A 24 -23.99 -14.95 31.08
C GLU A 24 -24.57 -13.69 30.42
N LEU A 25 -24.42 -12.54 31.07
CA LEU A 25 -24.86 -11.26 30.51
C LEU A 25 -24.04 -10.87 29.27
N ALA A 26 -22.73 -11.07 29.31
CA ALA A 26 -21.84 -10.85 28.18
C ALA A 26 -22.15 -11.82 27.03
N SER A 27 -22.31 -13.11 27.30
CA SER A 27 -22.62 -14.13 26.27
C SER A 27 -24.01 -13.98 25.64
N LYS A 28 -24.94 -13.24 26.27
CA LYS A 28 -26.22 -12.85 25.64
C LYS A 28 -26.10 -11.59 24.78
N SER A 29 -25.04 -10.79 24.94
CA SER A 29 -24.74 -9.64 24.07
C SER A 29 -24.30 -10.14 22.69
N SER A 30 -25.03 -9.75 21.65
CA SER A 30 -24.71 -10.07 20.26
C SER A 30 -23.31 -9.55 19.86
N SER A 31 -22.87 -8.43 20.44
CA SER A 31 -21.53 -7.87 20.22
C SER A 31 -20.42 -8.74 20.81
N PHE A 32 -20.62 -9.30 22.00
CA PHE A 32 -19.62 -10.17 22.65
C PHE A 32 -19.58 -11.57 22.03
N ARG A 33 -20.73 -12.11 21.63
CA ARG A 33 -20.79 -13.35 20.83
C ARG A 33 -20.08 -13.21 19.49
N ARG A 34 -20.28 -12.08 18.81
CA ARG A 34 -19.59 -11.78 17.55
C ARG A 34 -18.08 -11.65 17.77
N TRP A 35 -17.66 -10.92 18.80
CA TRP A 35 -16.24 -10.81 19.17
C TRP A 35 -15.60 -12.16 19.50
N LEU A 36 -16.27 -13.01 20.28
CA LEU A 36 -15.80 -14.37 20.57
C LEU A 36 -15.73 -15.24 19.32
N ASN A 37 -16.73 -15.17 18.44
CA ASN A 37 -16.70 -15.92 17.18
C ASN A 37 -15.56 -15.44 16.28
N ASP A 38 -15.38 -14.13 16.13
CA ASP A 38 -14.30 -13.55 15.33
C ASP A 38 -12.91 -13.89 15.92
N TYR A 39 -12.80 -13.98 17.26
CA TYR A 39 -11.55 -14.34 17.96
C TYR A 39 -11.25 -15.84 17.95
N MET A 40 -12.28 -16.68 17.92
CA MET A 40 -12.17 -18.14 17.96
C MET A 40 -12.25 -18.78 16.57
N ASP A 41 -12.40 -18.00 15.50
CA ASP A 41 -12.41 -18.52 14.13
C ASP A 41 -11.00 -19.02 13.79
N PRO A 42 -10.79 -20.33 13.55
CA PRO A 42 -9.47 -20.84 13.25
C PRO A 42 -8.96 -20.20 11.95
N MET A 43 -7.73 -19.69 11.99
CA MET A 43 -7.06 -19.19 10.79
C MET A 43 -6.91 -20.33 9.78
N VAL A 44 -7.67 -20.25 8.68
CA VAL A 44 -7.61 -21.23 7.59
C VAL A 44 -6.67 -20.72 6.51
N LEU A 45 -5.73 -21.56 6.08
CA LEU A 45 -4.91 -21.27 4.90
C LEU A 45 -5.80 -21.25 3.65
N ILE A 46 -5.98 -20.06 3.06
CA ILE A 46 -6.81 -19.88 1.85
C ILE A 46 -6.01 -19.89 0.54
N GLY A 47 -4.68 -19.91 0.61
CA GLY A 47 -3.82 -19.97 -0.57
C GLY A 47 -2.37 -19.57 -0.30
N THR A 48 -1.55 -19.71 -1.33
CA THR A 48 -0.14 -19.28 -1.35
C THR A 48 0.08 -18.29 -2.49
N VAL A 49 1.02 -17.36 -2.31
CA VAL A 49 1.39 -16.40 -3.36
C VAL A 49 2.05 -17.17 -4.51
N GLY A 50 1.50 -17.05 -5.72
CA GLY A 50 2.06 -17.68 -6.92
C GLY A 50 3.20 -16.86 -7.54
N GLU A 51 2.98 -15.56 -7.74
CA GLU A 51 3.95 -14.65 -8.33
C GLU A 51 3.83 -13.26 -7.71
N LEU A 52 4.95 -12.52 -7.68
CA LEU A 52 5.00 -11.13 -7.25
C LEU A 52 5.47 -10.25 -8.41
N HIS A 53 4.80 -9.11 -8.57
CA HIS A 53 5.07 -8.16 -9.65
C HIS A 53 5.12 -6.74 -9.10
N ILE A 54 6.15 -5.97 -9.48
CA ILE A 54 6.25 -4.53 -9.20
C ILE A 54 6.13 -3.76 -10.51
N HIS A 55 5.35 -2.69 -10.52
CA HIS A 55 5.21 -1.78 -11.66
C HIS A 55 5.74 -0.38 -11.29
N PRO A 56 7.00 -0.04 -11.60
CA PRO A 56 7.58 1.25 -11.21
C PRO A 56 6.79 2.44 -11.77
N ILE A 57 6.46 2.39 -13.07
CA ILE A 57 5.56 3.35 -13.71
C ILE A 57 4.14 2.78 -13.72
N LYS A 58 3.17 3.62 -13.39
CA LYS A 58 1.76 3.25 -13.44
C LYS A 58 1.40 2.70 -14.82
N SER A 59 0.92 1.46 -14.84
CA SER A 59 0.47 0.75 -16.05
C SER A 59 1.58 0.39 -17.05
N SER A 60 2.85 0.46 -16.66
CA SER A 60 3.96 -0.07 -17.47
C SER A 60 4.14 -1.58 -17.28
N ARG A 61 5.12 -2.15 -17.99
CA ARG A 61 5.55 -3.54 -17.79
C ARG A 61 5.96 -3.77 -16.34
N SER A 62 5.64 -4.95 -15.80
CA SER A 62 6.06 -5.38 -14.47
C SER A 62 7.48 -5.95 -14.44
N HIS A 63 8.06 -5.91 -13.26
CA HIS A 63 9.18 -6.73 -12.83
C HIS A 63 8.64 -7.92 -12.04
N SER A 64 8.90 -9.13 -12.53
CA SER A 64 8.65 -10.34 -11.74
C SER A 64 9.77 -10.49 -10.71
N ILE A 65 9.39 -10.68 -9.45
CA ILE A 65 10.30 -10.78 -8.30
C ILE A 65 9.94 -11.99 -7.44
N SER A 66 10.91 -12.54 -6.73
CA SER A 66 10.69 -13.65 -5.80
C SER A 66 10.26 -13.19 -4.41
N GLU A 67 10.66 -11.99 -4.02
CA GLU A 67 10.41 -11.41 -2.70
C GLU A 67 10.25 -9.90 -2.79
N ALA A 68 9.53 -9.33 -1.83
CA ALA A 68 9.36 -7.90 -1.70
C ALA A 68 9.14 -7.51 -0.24
N PHE A 69 9.65 -6.35 0.14
CA PHE A 69 9.32 -5.69 1.39
C PHE A 69 7.97 -4.97 1.25
N CYS A 70 7.02 -5.29 2.12
CA CYS A 70 5.75 -4.58 2.24
C CYS A 70 5.96 -3.28 3.02
N SER A 71 6.20 -2.17 2.33
CA SER A 71 6.28 -0.85 2.96
C SER A 71 4.90 -0.24 3.16
N GLU A 72 4.83 0.81 3.98
CA GLU A 72 3.61 1.61 4.22
C GLU A 72 2.93 2.06 2.92
N VAL A 73 3.75 2.31 1.89
CA VAL A 73 3.32 2.90 0.63
C VAL A 73 3.30 1.89 -0.52
N GLY A 74 3.50 0.60 -0.25
CA GLY A 74 3.45 -0.48 -1.25
C GLY A 74 4.68 -1.37 -1.29
N LEU A 75 4.76 -2.24 -2.31
CA LEU A 75 5.86 -3.20 -2.44
C LEU A 75 7.18 -2.52 -2.83
N ARG A 76 8.27 -3.03 -2.24
CA ARG A 76 9.64 -2.58 -2.46
C ARG A 76 10.57 -3.78 -2.68
N CYS A 77 11.41 -3.73 -3.69
CA CYS A 77 12.50 -4.69 -3.89
C CYS A 77 13.77 -3.93 -4.29
N GLY A 78 14.75 -3.83 -3.38
CA GLY A 78 15.94 -2.99 -3.60
C GLY A 78 15.58 -1.52 -3.82
N GLU A 79 15.87 -0.99 -5.01
CA GLU A 79 15.48 0.36 -5.48
C GLU A 79 14.13 0.39 -6.20
N LEU A 80 13.59 -0.76 -6.62
CA LEU A 80 12.27 -0.84 -7.21
C LEU A 80 11.20 -0.50 -6.17
N ARG A 81 10.20 0.26 -6.60
CA ARG A 81 9.04 0.64 -5.80
C ARG A 81 7.79 0.53 -6.65
N ASP A 82 6.71 0.02 -6.08
CA ASP A 82 5.45 -0.10 -6.82
C ASP A 82 4.78 1.26 -7.01
N ARG A 83 4.57 1.63 -8.29
CA ARG A 83 3.79 2.78 -8.76
C ARG A 83 4.25 4.13 -8.24
N TYR A 84 5.57 4.28 -8.07
CA TYR A 84 6.19 5.56 -7.70
C TYR A 84 6.22 6.55 -8.85
N PHE A 85 5.97 6.12 -10.09
CA PHE A 85 5.91 7.03 -11.22
C PHE A 85 4.54 7.00 -11.89
N VAL A 86 4.09 8.15 -12.38
CA VAL A 86 2.84 8.27 -13.14
C VAL A 86 3.02 9.18 -14.34
N ILE A 87 2.53 8.74 -15.49
CA ILE A 87 2.49 9.56 -16.70
C ILE A 87 1.28 10.49 -16.60
N VAL A 88 1.47 11.76 -16.90
CA VAL A 88 0.42 12.77 -16.84
C VAL A 88 0.45 13.62 -18.10
N ASN A 89 -0.71 14.13 -18.49
CA ASN A 89 -0.77 15.15 -19.53
C ASN A 89 -0.31 16.50 -18.93
N GLY A 90 0.61 17.16 -19.63
CA GLY A 90 1.26 18.41 -19.22
C GLY A 90 0.31 19.61 -19.18
N ASP A 91 -0.72 19.62 -20.00
CA ASP A 91 -1.71 20.71 -20.10
C ASP A 91 -2.89 20.46 -19.17
N THR A 92 -3.52 19.29 -19.29
CA THR A 92 -4.75 18.97 -18.55
C THR A 92 -4.50 18.51 -17.12
N LYS A 93 -3.23 18.20 -16.77
CA LYS A 93 -2.83 17.67 -15.46
C LYS A 93 -3.59 16.40 -15.06
N MET A 94 -4.03 15.61 -16.05
CA MET A 94 -4.71 14.34 -15.84
C MET A 94 -3.73 13.17 -15.97
N ALA A 95 -3.88 12.15 -15.13
CA ALA A 95 -3.08 10.94 -15.22
C ALA A 95 -3.43 10.12 -16.49
N VAL A 96 -2.42 9.83 -17.29
CA VAL A 96 -2.51 8.97 -18.48
C VAL A 96 -2.17 7.54 -18.05
N THR A 97 -2.90 6.57 -18.57
CA THR A 97 -2.79 5.15 -18.17
C THR A 97 -2.96 4.27 -19.39
N ALA A 98 -2.72 2.95 -19.25
CA ALA A 98 -2.92 2.01 -20.35
C ALA A 98 -4.38 1.96 -20.88
N LEU A 99 -5.35 2.48 -20.12
CA LEU A 99 -6.73 2.66 -20.62
C LEU A 99 -6.83 3.74 -21.70
N HIS A 100 -5.98 4.76 -21.64
CA HIS A 100 -5.92 5.83 -22.64
C HIS A 100 -4.94 5.46 -23.76
N ILE A 101 -3.74 5.01 -23.40
CA ILE A 101 -2.67 4.64 -24.34
C ILE A 101 -2.13 3.24 -23.98
N PRO A 102 -2.62 2.16 -24.60
CA PRO A 102 -2.20 0.79 -24.28
C PRO A 102 -0.70 0.55 -24.47
N LYS A 103 -0.04 1.32 -25.35
CA LYS A 103 1.40 1.25 -25.63
C LYS A 103 2.27 1.48 -24.39
N ILE A 104 1.73 2.09 -23.32
CA ILE A 104 2.42 2.23 -22.01
C ILE A 104 2.85 0.87 -21.43
N LEU A 105 2.10 -0.20 -21.69
CA LEU A 105 2.43 -1.55 -21.21
C LEU A 105 3.76 -2.09 -21.76
N LEU A 106 4.25 -1.51 -22.86
CA LEU A 106 5.50 -1.89 -23.50
C LEU A 106 6.72 -1.16 -22.91
N ILE A 107 6.50 -0.18 -22.01
CA ILE A 107 7.58 0.54 -21.35
C ILE A 107 8.22 -0.39 -20.32
N GLU A 108 9.48 -0.69 -20.56
CA GLU A 108 10.41 -1.34 -19.64
C GLU A 108 11.12 -0.29 -18.79
N THR A 109 11.44 -0.66 -17.56
CA THR A 109 12.10 0.24 -16.60
C THR A 109 13.25 -0.49 -15.93
N ALA A 110 14.32 0.23 -15.64
CA ALA A 110 15.38 -0.22 -14.74
C ALA A 110 15.67 0.92 -13.76
N ILE A 111 15.89 0.58 -12.49
CA ILE A 111 16.28 1.56 -11.47
C ILE A 111 17.57 1.06 -10.85
N LYS A 112 18.63 1.86 -10.98
CA LYS A 112 19.94 1.57 -10.41
C LYS A 112 20.64 2.87 -10.03
N ASP A 113 21.27 2.90 -8.86
CA ASP A 113 22.04 4.05 -8.36
C ASP A 113 21.21 5.34 -8.32
N ASN A 114 19.92 5.23 -7.94
CA ASN A 114 18.92 6.31 -7.99
C ASN A 114 18.70 6.90 -9.39
N LYS A 115 18.91 6.13 -10.45
CA LYS A 115 18.61 6.53 -11.82
C LYS A 115 17.52 5.66 -12.41
N LEU A 116 16.47 6.30 -12.93
CA LEU A 116 15.40 5.63 -13.67
C LEU A 116 15.79 5.59 -15.15
N THR A 117 15.98 4.40 -15.69
CA THR A 117 16.11 4.17 -17.14
C THR A 117 14.79 3.64 -17.69
N MET A 118 14.22 4.36 -18.66
CA MET A 118 13.06 3.91 -19.45
C MET A 118 13.53 3.35 -20.78
N MET A 119 12.97 2.20 -21.16
CA MET A 119 13.32 1.46 -22.36
C MET A 119 12.05 1.00 -23.05
N ALA A 120 12.09 0.89 -24.37
CA ALA A 120 11.06 0.23 -25.14
C ALA A 120 11.63 -0.25 -26.47
N GLN A 121 10.96 -1.22 -27.09
CA GLN A 121 11.31 -1.61 -28.46
C GLN A 121 11.12 -0.40 -29.39
N GLN A 122 12.11 -0.14 -30.25
CA GLN A 122 12.11 0.95 -31.24
C GLN A 122 12.23 2.38 -30.66
N ALA A 123 12.67 2.54 -29.41
CA ALA A 123 13.03 3.83 -28.84
C ALA A 123 14.39 3.76 -28.15
N ASP A 124 15.21 4.80 -28.32
CA ASP A 124 16.49 4.90 -27.62
C ASP A 124 16.25 5.03 -26.10
N PRO A 125 16.99 4.30 -25.25
CA PRO A 125 16.81 4.37 -23.81
C PRO A 125 17.03 5.79 -23.28
N THR A 126 16.25 6.18 -22.28
CA THR A 126 16.43 7.46 -21.61
C THR A 126 16.60 7.25 -20.11
N THR A 127 17.59 7.94 -19.52
CA THR A 127 17.91 7.84 -18.10
C THR A 127 17.71 9.18 -17.40
N ILE A 128 17.07 9.14 -16.23
CA ILE A 128 16.73 10.29 -15.41
C ILE A 128 17.39 10.09 -14.04
N ASP A 129 18.14 11.08 -13.58
CA ASP A 129 18.70 11.07 -12.22
C ASP A 129 17.64 11.52 -11.22
N LEU A 130 17.25 10.61 -10.31
CA LEU A 130 16.20 10.90 -9.33
C LEU A 130 16.68 11.84 -8.22
N ASN A 131 18.00 11.92 -7.98
CA ASN A 131 18.55 12.89 -7.03
C ASN A 131 18.39 14.31 -7.57
N ASP A 132 18.62 14.51 -8.86
CA ASP A 132 18.42 15.82 -9.51
C ASP A 132 16.95 16.23 -9.46
N VAL A 133 16.03 15.28 -9.66
CA VAL A 133 14.58 15.53 -9.55
C VAL A 133 14.21 15.94 -8.12
N ALA A 134 14.74 15.23 -7.12
CA ALA A 134 14.54 15.54 -5.71
C ALA A 134 15.11 16.92 -5.33
N GLN A 135 16.29 17.28 -5.85
CA GLN A 135 16.93 18.58 -5.60
C GLN A 135 16.17 19.75 -6.25
N LYS A 136 15.68 19.57 -7.49
CA LYS A 136 14.87 20.59 -8.17
C LYS A 136 13.53 20.82 -7.47
N ALA A 137 12.98 19.78 -6.83
CA ALA A 137 11.75 19.82 -6.07
C ALA A 137 10.58 20.50 -6.81
N ASN A 138 10.47 20.28 -8.13
CA ASN A 138 9.40 20.86 -8.93
C ASN A 138 8.08 20.10 -8.71
N VAL A 139 7.29 20.54 -7.73
CA VAL A 139 6.03 19.89 -7.35
C VAL A 139 4.92 20.23 -8.34
N VAL A 140 4.26 19.20 -8.87
CA VAL A 140 3.11 19.30 -9.75
C VAL A 140 1.93 18.55 -9.15
N ARG A 141 0.78 19.23 -9.05
CA ARG A 141 -0.49 18.63 -8.64
C ARG A 141 -1.26 18.12 -9.86
N VAL A 142 -1.77 16.90 -9.78
CA VAL A 142 -2.49 16.21 -10.86
C VAL A 142 -3.72 15.46 -10.37
N SER A 143 -4.70 15.29 -11.26
CA SER A 143 -5.88 14.48 -11.01
C SER A 143 -5.67 13.05 -11.50
N CYS A 144 -5.77 12.09 -10.58
CA CYS A 144 -5.64 10.67 -10.87
C CYS A 144 -6.92 9.92 -10.43
N LYS A 145 -7.82 9.66 -11.39
CA LYS A 145 -9.16 9.09 -11.16
C LYS A 145 -10.02 9.93 -10.20
N GLY A 146 -10.05 11.25 -10.40
CA GLY A 146 -10.85 12.17 -9.59
C GLY A 146 -10.29 12.45 -8.19
N LYS A 147 -9.06 12.03 -7.92
CA LYS A 147 -8.31 12.32 -6.69
C LYS A 147 -7.08 13.15 -7.02
N GLN A 148 -6.87 14.22 -6.30
CA GLN A 148 -5.68 15.06 -6.44
C GLN A 148 -4.49 14.42 -5.74
N ILE A 149 -3.35 14.39 -6.44
CA ILE A 149 -2.07 13.93 -5.91
C ILE A 149 -0.97 14.89 -6.36
N GLU A 150 0.09 14.99 -5.58
CA GLU A 150 1.30 15.74 -5.91
C GLU A 150 2.47 14.79 -6.18
N GLY A 151 3.35 15.22 -7.07
CA GLY A 151 4.58 14.53 -7.42
C GLY A 151 5.61 15.51 -7.98
N LEU A 152 6.86 15.08 -8.03
CA LEU A 152 7.96 15.84 -8.62
C LEU A 152 7.99 15.61 -10.14
N ASP A 153 8.12 16.67 -10.94
CA ASP A 153 8.31 16.52 -12.39
C ASP A 153 9.72 16.00 -12.70
N CYS A 154 9.80 14.87 -13.39
CA CYS A 154 11.05 14.28 -13.88
C CYS A 154 11.70 15.07 -15.01
N GLY A 155 11.04 16.12 -15.51
CA GLY A 155 11.59 17.10 -16.45
C GLY A 155 11.34 16.78 -17.92
N ASP A 156 11.84 17.67 -18.78
CA ASP A 156 11.51 17.68 -20.21
C ASP A 156 12.04 16.45 -20.95
N ILE A 157 13.19 15.91 -20.54
CA ILE A 157 13.80 14.72 -21.15
C ILE A 157 12.85 13.52 -21.02
N ALA A 158 12.29 13.30 -19.83
CA ALA A 158 11.34 12.23 -19.57
C ALA A 158 10.05 12.42 -20.39
N GLY A 159 9.53 13.65 -20.40
CA GLY A 159 8.31 13.98 -21.13
C GLY A 159 8.44 13.86 -22.64
N ALA A 160 9.58 14.27 -23.21
CA ALA A 160 9.87 14.15 -24.64
C ALA A 160 9.99 12.68 -25.06
N TRP A 161 10.69 11.86 -24.27
CA TRP A 161 10.80 10.43 -24.54
C TRP A 161 9.43 9.75 -24.55
N LEU A 162 8.58 10.05 -23.55
CA LEU A 162 7.23 9.52 -23.48
C LEU A 162 6.36 9.95 -24.67
N GLN A 163 6.42 11.22 -25.06
CA GLN A 163 5.68 11.72 -26.22
C GLN A 163 6.12 11.02 -27.51
N GLN A 164 7.44 10.91 -27.72
CA GLN A 164 8.00 10.24 -28.89
C GLN A 164 7.61 8.76 -28.94
N PHE A 165 7.80 8.03 -27.84
CA PHE A 165 7.50 6.60 -27.81
C PHE A 165 6.00 6.31 -27.91
N LEU A 166 5.17 7.09 -27.22
CA LEU A 166 3.71 6.89 -27.21
C LEU A 166 3.01 7.53 -28.41
N GLU A 167 3.74 8.21 -29.30
CA GLU A 167 3.22 8.91 -30.47
C GLU A 167 2.07 9.88 -30.09
N SER A 168 2.21 10.51 -28.92
CA SER A 168 1.16 11.40 -28.40
C SER A 168 1.33 12.80 -28.97
N THR A 169 0.22 13.40 -29.41
CA THR A 169 0.16 14.81 -29.81
C THR A 169 0.06 15.76 -28.62
N GLU A 170 -0.31 15.24 -27.45
CA GLU A 170 -0.43 16.02 -26.22
C GLU A 170 0.89 15.99 -25.45
N PRO A 171 1.23 17.07 -24.73
CA PRO A 171 2.43 17.06 -23.91
C PRO A 171 2.30 16.03 -22.80
N LEU A 172 3.27 15.13 -22.69
CA LEU A 172 3.33 14.15 -21.59
C LEU A 172 4.45 14.54 -20.63
N ARG A 173 4.22 14.25 -19.35
CA ARG A 173 5.16 14.43 -18.26
C ARG A 173 5.20 13.16 -17.44
N LEU A 174 6.35 12.90 -16.82
CA LEU A 174 6.51 11.82 -15.85
C LEU A 174 6.61 12.46 -14.47
N LEU A 175 5.69 12.10 -13.58
CA LEU A 175 5.75 12.51 -12.18
C LEU A 175 6.31 11.39 -11.32
N TYR A 176 7.18 11.78 -10.40
CA TYR A 176 7.79 10.95 -9.39
C TYR A 176 7.16 11.21 -8.02
N PHE A 177 6.67 10.17 -7.37
CA PHE A 177 6.18 10.23 -6.01
C PHE A 177 7.33 10.52 -5.05
N TRP A 178 7.13 11.52 -4.18
CA TRP A 178 8.07 11.88 -3.15
C TRP A 178 7.37 11.94 -1.79
N PRO A 179 7.98 11.37 -0.72
CA PRO A 179 7.39 11.42 0.62
C PRO A 179 7.10 12.85 1.09
N GLY A 180 5.97 13.04 1.76
CA GLY A 180 5.55 14.34 2.30
C GLY A 180 4.77 15.23 1.32
N LEU A 181 4.58 14.80 0.06
CA LEU A 181 3.69 15.50 -0.89
C LEU A 181 2.22 15.13 -0.69
N PHE A 182 1.32 16.03 -1.09
CA PHE A 182 -0.12 15.86 -0.86
C PHE A 182 -0.73 14.70 -1.67
N SER A 183 -1.66 13.97 -1.06
CA SER A 183 -2.46 12.95 -1.72
C SER A 183 -3.86 12.86 -1.11
N GLU A 184 -4.91 12.98 -1.93
CA GLU A 184 -6.30 12.73 -1.51
C GLU A 184 -6.63 11.23 -1.40
N ARG A 185 -5.65 10.35 -1.60
CA ARG A 185 -5.81 8.90 -1.45
C ARG A 185 -5.57 8.46 -0.01
N GLN A 186 -6.34 9.00 0.91
CA GLN A 186 -6.42 8.48 2.26
C GLN A 186 -7.39 7.30 2.31
N VAL A 187 -7.06 6.24 3.08
CA VAL A 187 -8.04 5.18 3.35
C VAL A 187 -9.03 5.74 4.37
N VAL A 188 -10.29 5.90 3.96
CA VAL A 188 -11.38 6.09 4.90
C VAL A 188 -12.16 4.78 4.91
N VAL A 189 -11.93 3.96 5.93
CA VAL A 189 -12.69 2.72 6.12
C VAL A 189 -14.17 3.07 6.32
N ASP A 190 -15.03 2.61 5.40
CA ASP A 190 -16.48 2.74 5.56
C ASP A 190 -16.94 1.79 6.67
N LYS A 191 -17.71 2.33 7.62
CA LYS A 191 -18.31 1.56 8.72
C LYS A 191 -19.27 0.48 8.22
N ASN A 192 -19.78 0.62 6.99
CA ASN A 192 -20.72 -0.30 6.36
C ASN A 192 -20.03 -1.36 5.47
N TRP A 193 -18.73 -1.62 5.67
CA TRP A 193 -18.02 -2.69 4.94
C TRP A 193 -18.70 -4.05 5.17
N LYS A 194 -19.24 -4.62 4.08
CA LYS A 194 -20.20 -5.74 4.14
C LYS A 194 -19.57 -7.11 4.38
N PHE A 195 -18.25 -7.23 4.24
CA PHE A 195 -17.62 -8.55 4.15
C PHE A 195 -16.94 -9.00 5.44
N ASN A 196 -16.43 -8.11 6.30
CA ASN A 196 -15.79 -8.41 7.59
C ASN A 196 -15.65 -7.14 8.45
N ALA A 197 -15.39 -7.29 9.75
CA ALA A 197 -14.96 -6.16 10.59
C ALA A 197 -13.54 -5.75 10.17
N VAL A 198 -13.38 -4.56 9.58
CA VAL A 198 -12.06 -4.01 9.22
C VAL A 198 -11.59 -3.11 10.36
N PRO A 199 -10.34 -3.22 10.84
CA PRO A 199 -9.79 -2.29 11.81
C PRO A 199 -9.97 -0.85 11.33
N TYR A 200 -10.44 0.04 12.22
CA TYR A 200 -10.53 1.46 11.88
C TYR A 200 -9.12 2.04 11.79
N ARG A 201 -8.62 2.16 10.56
CA ARG A 201 -7.31 2.74 10.26
C ARG A 201 -7.48 3.89 9.27
N LYS A 202 -6.87 5.03 9.59
CA LYS A 202 -6.68 6.13 8.65
C LYS A 202 -5.24 6.11 8.22
N ASP A 203 -4.98 5.61 7.02
CA ASP A 203 -3.66 5.67 6.42
C ASP A 203 -3.59 6.91 5.53
N GLU A 204 -2.58 7.75 5.78
CA GLU A 204 -2.33 8.97 5.00
C GLU A 204 -1.70 8.65 3.65
N VAL A 205 -1.16 7.43 3.46
CA VAL A 205 -0.44 7.07 2.25
C VAL A 205 -1.03 5.80 1.62
N ILE A 206 -1.58 5.96 0.42
CA ILE A 206 -1.85 4.86 -0.50
C ILE A 206 -1.22 5.22 -1.84
N THR A 207 -0.23 4.45 -2.29
CA THR A 207 0.05 4.43 -3.73
C THR A 207 -1.02 3.59 -4.42
N LEU A 208 -1.29 4.00 -5.67
CA LEU A 208 -2.31 3.44 -6.53
C LEU A 208 -2.54 1.94 -6.33
N PHE A 209 -3.74 1.54 -5.92
CA PHE A 209 -4.26 0.17 -6.08
C PHE A 209 -3.48 -0.95 -5.37
N LEU A 210 -3.08 -0.77 -4.13
CA LEU A 210 -2.73 -1.93 -3.30
C LEU A 210 -4.02 -2.69 -2.95
N VAL A 211 -4.30 -3.80 -3.64
CA VAL A 211 -5.09 -4.90 -3.05
C VAL A 211 -4.06 -5.83 -2.40
N LEU A 212 -3.43 -5.38 -1.31
CA LEU A 212 -3.00 -6.33 -0.30
C LEU A 212 -4.27 -6.65 0.46
N GLY A 213 -4.89 -7.79 0.14
CA GLY A 213 -5.81 -8.40 1.08
C GLY A 213 -5.04 -8.52 2.39
N ALA A 214 -5.52 -7.85 3.44
CA ALA A 214 -5.01 -8.04 4.77
C ALA A 214 -5.27 -9.50 5.17
N CYS A 215 -4.36 -10.38 4.79
CA CYS A 215 -4.09 -11.59 5.52
C CYS A 215 -3.04 -11.16 6.53
N GLU A 216 -3.40 -11.11 7.82
CA GLU A 216 -2.42 -11.08 8.89
C GLU A 216 -1.57 -12.35 8.77
N GLN A 217 -0.54 -12.28 7.94
CA GLN A 217 0.58 -13.18 8.02
C GLN A 217 1.52 -12.57 9.06
N ASN A 218 1.91 -13.42 10.01
CA ASN A 218 3.05 -13.23 10.90
C ASN A 218 4.17 -12.44 10.20
N LEU A 219 4.23 -11.14 10.49
CA LEU A 219 5.50 -10.43 10.57
C LEU A 219 6.17 -10.99 11.82
N ASP A 220 6.87 -12.09 11.67
CA ASP A 220 7.78 -12.60 12.69
C ASP A 220 8.98 -11.64 12.72
N ASP A 221 8.78 -10.46 13.31
CA ASP A 221 9.75 -9.39 13.55
C ASP A 221 10.84 -9.80 14.56
N ARG A 222 11.27 -11.06 14.57
CA ARG A 222 12.30 -11.58 15.49
C ARG A 222 13.39 -12.41 14.81
N LYS A 223 13.89 -12.00 13.64
CA LYS A 223 15.18 -12.52 13.15
C LYS A 223 16.13 -11.54 12.46
N PHE A 224 15.74 -10.28 12.22
CA PHE A 224 16.62 -9.34 11.50
C PHE A 224 17.45 -8.40 12.38
N GLU A 225 17.27 -8.39 13.71
CA GLU A 225 18.10 -7.59 14.63
C GLU A 225 19.38 -8.32 15.11
N ALA A 226 19.73 -9.49 14.60
CA ALA A 226 20.86 -10.28 15.13
C ALA A 226 22.12 -10.34 14.23
N GLU A 227 22.15 -9.72 13.05
CA GLU A 227 23.31 -9.82 12.13
C GLU A 227 23.94 -8.49 11.70
N ASN A 228 23.73 -7.41 12.46
CA ASN A 228 24.60 -6.23 12.37
C ASN A 228 24.91 -5.69 13.77
N THR A 229 25.83 -6.37 14.45
CA THR A 229 26.71 -5.78 15.48
C THR A 229 28.11 -6.33 15.26
#